data_AF-A0A965V504-F1
#
_entry.id   AF-A0A965V504-F1
#
_cell.length_a   1.000
_cell.length_b   1.000
_cell.length_c   1.000
_cell.angle_alpha   90.00
_cell.angle_beta   90.00
_cell.angle_gamma   90.00
#
_symmetry.space_group_name_H-M   'P 1'
#
loop_
_entity.id
_entity.type
_entity.pdbx_description
1 polymer ?
#
loop_
_entity_poly.entity_id
_entity_poly.type
_entity_poly.pdbx_seq_one_letter_code
_entity_poly.pdbx_strand_id
1 'polypeptide(L)'
;PYHTNTAEGLKIARRLLMAQKKDMRQIVMITDGKPSALTMPDGQIYKNAMGLDAWVLQETLKEVTDCRRSGIMVNTFMLARDPALIQFVKMVSSITRGRAYFTNTMSLGQFILMDFLKRKTKSVS
;
A
#
# COMPACT_ATOMS: atom_id res chain seq x y z
N PRO A 1 -21.95 3.58 -0.51
CA PRO A 1 -20.81 2.64 -0.67
C PRO A 1 -19.48 3.40 -0.67
N TYR A 2 -18.55 3.03 0.20
CA TYR A 2 -17.19 3.58 0.21
C TYR A 2 -16.34 2.88 -0.85
N HIS A 3 -15.40 3.59 -1.46
CA HIS A 3 -14.50 3.08 -2.49
C HIS A 3 -13.05 3.42 -2.15
N THR A 4 -12.13 2.56 -2.58
CA THR A 4 -10.72 2.62 -2.23
C THR A 4 -9.89 2.82 -3.49
N ASN A 5 -9.39 4.04 -3.69
CA ASN A 5 -8.52 4.37 -4.83
C ASN A 5 -7.04 4.28 -4.43
N THR A 6 -6.58 3.04 -4.27
CA THR A 6 -5.21 2.77 -3.82
C THR A 6 -4.16 3.21 -4.84
N ALA A 7 -4.46 3.08 -6.15
CA ALA A 7 -3.54 3.47 -7.22
C ALA A 7 -3.19 4.97 -7.14
N GLU A 8 -4.19 5.85 -7.03
CA GLU A 8 -3.93 7.29 -6.98
C GLU A 8 -3.18 7.70 -5.70
N GLY A 9 -3.52 7.09 -4.57
CA GLY A 9 -2.81 7.32 -3.30
C GLY A 9 -1.32 6.96 -3.40
N LEU A 10 -0.99 5.82 -4.01
CA LEU A 10 0.39 5.40 -4.24
C LEU A 10 1.12 6.33 -5.21
N LYS A 11 0.45 6.77 -6.28
CA LYS A 11 1.00 7.69 -7.28
C LYS A 11 1.39 9.04 -6.68
N ILE A 12 0.53 9.60 -5.84
CA ILE A 12 0.81 10.85 -5.10
C ILE A 12 1.98 10.62 -4.14
N ALA A 13 1.95 9.55 -3.34
CA ALA A 13 3.01 9.24 -2.39
C ALA A 13 4.37 9.06 -3.08
N ARG A 14 4.42 8.34 -4.22
CA ARG A 14 5.63 8.19 -5.02
C ARG A 14 6.14 9.53 -5.52
N ARG A 15 5.28 10.40 -6.07
CA ARG A 15 5.67 11.74 -6.51
C ARG A 15 6.29 12.55 -5.37
N LEU A 16 5.67 12.54 -4.19
CA LEU A 16 6.18 13.24 -3.01
C LEU A 16 7.54 12.71 -2.57
N LEU A 17 7.71 11.38 -2.51
CA LEU A 17 8.96 10.74 -2.09
C LEU A 17 10.08 10.90 -3.11
N MET A 18 9.77 10.95 -4.42
CA MET A 18 10.75 11.21 -5.48
C MET A 18 11.32 12.63 -5.41
N ALA A 19 10.59 13.59 -4.84
CA ALA A 19 11.09 14.95 -4.62
C ALA A 19 12.04 15.05 -3.41
N GLN A 20 12.11 14.02 -2.56
CA GLN A 20 12.96 14.03 -1.36
C GLN A 20 14.36 13.48 -1.65
N LYS A 21 15.40 14.19 -1.19
CA LYS A 21 16.81 13.72 -1.22
C LYS A 21 17.11 12.85 0.00
N LYS A 22 16.47 11.68 0.09
CA LYS A 22 16.67 10.70 1.17
C LYS A 22 16.98 9.33 0.56
N ASP A 23 17.97 8.66 1.12
CA ASP A 23 18.38 7.32 0.67
C ASP A 23 17.28 6.29 0.90
N MET A 24 16.60 6.39 2.04
CA MET A 24 15.50 5.51 2.42
C MET A 24 14.15 6.19 2.18
N ARG A 25 13.33 5.60 1.29
CA ARG A 25 11.97 6.07 0.97
C ARG A 25 10.98 4.93 1.18
N GLN A 26 9.93 5.18 1.95
CA GLN A 26 8.97 4.15 2.35
C GLN A 26 7.55 4.70 2.37
N ILE A 27 6.60 3.84 2.01
CA ILE A 27 5.17 4.05 2.14
C ILE A 27 4.67 3.05 3.19
N VAL A 28 3.90 3.55 4.15
CA VAL A 28 3.11 2.74 5.08
C VAL A 28 1.66 2.85 4.63
N MET A 29 1.15 1.81 3.99
CA MET A 29 -0.24 1.73 3.55
C MET A 29 -1.08 1.12 4.66
N ILE A 30 -2.11 1.84 5.11
CA ILE A 30 -3.09 1.35 6.07
C ILE A 30 -4.43 1.30 5.34
N THR A 31 -5.05 0.13 5.26
CA THR A 31 -6.32 -0.05 4.53
C THR A 31 -7.23 -1.08 5.20
N ASP A 32 -8.53 -0.83 5.13
CA ASP A 32 -9.61 -1.76 5.52
C ASP A 32 -10.31 -2.40 4.31
N GLY A 33 -9.96 -1.96 3.08
CA GLY A 33 -10.60 -2.40 1.86
C GLY A 33 -9.63 -2.68 0.71
N LYS A 34 -10.03 -3.59 -0.18
CA LYS A 34 -9.36 -3.84 -1.47
C LYS A 34 -9.54 -2.64 -2.42
N PRO A 35 -8.63 -2.43 -3.38
CA PRO A 35 -8.81 -1.38 -4.37
C PRO A 35 -10.12 -1.60 -5.15
N SER A 36 -10.88 -0.53 -5.34
CA SER A 36 -12.22 -0.55 -5.94
C SER A 36 -12.54 0.72 -6.75
N ALA A 37 -11.56 1.60 -6.95
CA ALA A 37 -11.69 2.80 -7.75
C ALA A 37 -10.38 3.18 -8.44
N LEU A 38 -10.48 3.91 -9.55
CA LEU A 38 -9.37 4.49 -10.29
C LEU A 38 -9.70 5.94 -10.68
N THR A 39 -8.68 6.80 -10.67
CA THR A 39 -8.78 8.13 -11.28
C THR A 39 -8.45 8.03 -12.75
N MET A 40 -9.37 8.45 -13.60
CA MET A 40 -9.24 8.44 -15.05
C MET A 40 -8.47 9.68 -15.55
N PRO A 41 -7.90 9.65 -16.77
CA PRO A 41 -7.14 10.79 -17.31
C PRO A 41 -7.94 12.09 -17.45
N ASP A 42 -9.25 11.99 -17.63
CA ASP A 42 -10.19 13.12 -17.70
C ASP A 42 -10.65 13.63 -16.32
N GLY A 43 -10.11 13.06 -15.24
CA GLY A 43 -10.45 13.41 -13.86
C GLY A 43 -11.67 12.68 -13.30
N GLN A 44 -12.38 11.88 -14.11
CA GLN A 44 -13.49 11.08 -13.61
C GLN A 44 -12.99 9.94 -12.71
N ILE A 45 -13.84 9.47 -11.78
CA ILE A 45 -13.52 8.34 -10.91
C ILE A 45 -14.29 7.12 -11.37
N TYR A 46 -13.59 6.15 -11.94
CA TYR A 46 -14.11 4.81 -12.15
C TYR A 46 -14.29 4.12 -10.79
N LYS A 47 -15.43 3.46 -10.57
CA LYS A 47 -15.77 2.81 -9.29
C LYS A 47 -16.41 1.45 -9.56
N ASN A 48 -15.84 0.40 -8.97
CA ASN A 48 -16.43 -0.92 -8.95
C ASN A 48 -16.12 -1.61 -7.63
N ALA A 49 -17.15 -1.77 -6.79
CA ALA A 49 -17.00 -2.40 -5.47
C ALA A 49 -17.09 -3.93 -5.52
N MET A 50 -17.66 -4.50 -6.58
CA MET A 50 -17.97 -5.94 -6.66
C MET A 50 -16.74 -6.76 -7.05
N GLY A 51 -16.36 -7.71 -6.19
CA GLY A 51 -15.26 -8.64 -6.46
C GLY A 51 -13.88 -7.99 -6.63
N LEU A 52 -12.91 -8.74 -7.13
CA LEU A 52 -11.61 -8.20 -7.56
C LEU A 52 -11.76 -7.74 -9.00
N ASP A 53 -12.13 -6.47 -9.21
CA ASP A 53 -12.09 -5.86 -10.53
C ASP A 53 -10.66 -5.95 -11.08
N ALA A 54 -10.48 -6.72 -12.15
CA ALA A 54 -9.17 -7.03 -12.70
C ALA A 54 -8.44 -5.78 -13.19
N TRP A 55 -9.17 -4.79 -13.71
CA TRP A 55 -8.58 -3.56 -14.22
C TRP A 55 -8.11 -2.65 -13.08
N VAL A 56 -8.96 -2.46 -12.07
CA VAL A 56 -8.60 -1.71 -10.86
C VAL A 56 -7.39 -2.34 -10.16
N LEU A 57 -7.38 -3.66 -10.06
CA LEU A 57 -6.28 -4.41 -9.48
C LEU A 57 -5.00 -4.25 -10.29
N GLN A 58 -5.07 -4.40 -11.62
CA GLN A 58 -3.93 -4.28 -12.52
C GLN A 58 -3.28 -2.89 -12.44
N GLU A 59 -4.07 -1.82 -12.51
CA GLU A 59 -3.52 -0.45 -12.41
C GLU A 59 -2.93 -0.17 -11.03
N THR A 60 -3.54 -0.71 -9.97
CA THR A 60 -2.98 -0.60 -8.62
C THR A 60 -1.64 -1.33 -8.51
N LEU A 61 -1.54 -2.58 -8.99
CA LEU A 61 -0.30 -3.37 -8.92
C LEU A 61 0.80 -2.82 -9.83
N LYS A 62 0.43 -2.18 -10.95
CA LYS A 62 1.35 -1.43 -11.79
C LYS A 62 1.98 -0.27 -11.03
N GLU A 63 1.19 0.54 -10.33
CA GLU A 63 1.71 1.64 -9.52
C GLU A 63 2.56 1.14 -8.33
N VAL A 64 2.21 0.00 -7.73
CA VAL A 64 3.05 -0.67 -6.72
C VAL A 64 4.41 -1.08 -7.31
N THR A 65 4.42 -1.56 -8.55
CA THR A 65 5.66 -1.91 -9.28
C THR A 65 6.50 -0.66 -9.55
N ASP A 66 5.88 0.45 -9.93
CA ASP A 66 6.56 1.72 -10.17
C ASP A 66 7.14 2.32 -8.87
N CYS A 67 6.46 2.16 -7.74
CA CYS A 67 7.01 2.44 -6.41
C CYS A 67 8.30 1.65 -6.17
N ARG A 68 8.28 0.33 -6.38
CA ARG A 68 9.48 -0.51 -6.22
C ARG A 68 10.61 -0.08 -7.14
N ARG A 69 10.34 0.15 -8.42
CA ARG A 69 11.35 0.61 -9.41
C ARG A 69 11.97 1.94 -9.00
N SER A 70 11.20 2.79 -8.33
CA SER A 70 11.67 4.07 -7.79
C SER A 70 12.47 3.92 -6.49
N GLY A 71 12.72 2.69 -6.01
CA GLY A 71 13.40 2.42 -4.74
C GLY A 71 12.54 2.67 -3.50
N ILE A 72 11.22 2.65 -3.64
CA ILE A 72 10.27 2.92 -2.56
C ILE A 72 9.70 1.59 -2.05
N MET A 73 9.90 1.31 -0.76
CA MET A 73 9.33 0.13 -0.09
C MET A 73 7.88 0.43 0.32
N VAL A 74 6.96 -0.51 0.09
CA VAL A 74 5.56 -0.38 0.54
C VAL A 74 5.26 -1.43 1.59
N ASN A 75 5.09 -1.01 2.84
CA ASN A 75 4.63 -1.87 3.94
C ASN A 75 3.13 -1.68 4.12
N THR A 76 2.39 -2.78 4.23
CA THR A 76 0.93 -2.75 4.21
C THR A 76 0.37 -3.30 5.52
N PHE A 77 -0.51 -2.53 6.15
CA PHE A 77 -1.28 -2.89 7.31
C PHE A 77 -2.74 -2.99 6.91
N MET A 78 -3.31 -4.18 7.06
CA MET A 78 -4.73 -4.39 6.82
C MET A 78 -5.52 -4.45 8.13
N LEU A 79 -6.69 -3.81 8.14
CA LEU A 79 -7.59 -3.74 9.30
C LEU A 79 -8.77 -4.71 9.24
N ALA A 80 -8.99 -5.36 8.09
CA ALA A 80 -10.11 -6.27 7.83
C ALA A 80 -9.63 -7.70 7.52
N ARG A 81 -10.53 -8.69 7.67
CA ARG A 81 -10.29 -10.12 7.36
C ARG A 81 -10.94 -10.58 6.05
N ASP A 82 -11.13 -9.68 5.10
CA ASP A 82 -11.66 -10.02 3.77
C ASP A 82 -10.63 -10.88 2.99
N PRO A 83 -10.98 -12.08 2.51
CA PRO A 83 -10.08 -12.92 1.71
C PRO A 83 -9.52 -12.22 0.48
N ALA A 84 -10.32 -11.38 -0.19
CA ALA A 84 -9.87 -10.64 -1.38
C ALA A 84 -8.84 -9.57 -1.01
N LEU A 85 -9.04 -8.85 0.09
CA LEU A 85 -8.04 -7.95 0.65
C LEU A 85 -6.74 -8.69 1.03
N ILE A 86 -6.83 -9.86 1.67
CA ILE A 86 -5.66 -10.67 2.00
C ILE A 86 -4.86 -11.02 0.74
N GLN A 87 -5.54 -11.45 -0.32
CA GLN A 87 -4.90 -11.79 -1.59
C GLN A 87 -4.24 -10.56 -2.22
N PHE A 88 -4.92 -9.42 -2.24
CA PHE A 88 -4.37 -8.15 -2.69
C PHE A 88 -3.08 -7.79 -1.95
N VAL A 89 -3.11 -7.80 -0.62
CA VAL A 89 -1.97 -7.45 0.23
C VAL A 89 -0.78 -8.39 0.00
N LYS A 90 -1.04 -9.69 -0.17
CA LYS A 90 0.01 -10.68 -0.53
C LYS A 90 0.70 -10.34 -1.85
N MET A 91 -0.05 -9.92 -2.87
CA MET A 91 0.52 -9.49 -4.16
C MET A 91 1.35 -8.21 -4.02
N VAL A 92 0.88 -7.23 -3.24
CA VAL A 92 1.65 -6.00 -2.98
C VAL A 92 2.98 -6.32 -2.30
N SER A 93 2.97 -7.14 -1.26
CA SER A 93 4.17 -7.53 -0.52
C SER A 93 5.16 -8.32 -1.37
N SER A 94 4.70 -9.23 -2.23
CA SER A 94 5.59 -9.98 -3.13
C SER A 94 6.26 -9.07 -4.15
N ILE A 95 5.53 -8.05 -4.64
CA ILE A 95 6.08 -7.04 -5.55
C ILE A 95 7.06 -6.13 -4.82
N THR A 96 6.79 -5.57 -3.66
CA THR A 96 7.69 -4.54 -3.09
C THR A 96 8.78 -5.10 -2.18
N ARG A 97 8.74 -6.40 -1.88
CA ARG A 97 9.47 -7.03 -0.75
C ARG A 97 9.16 -6.36 0.59
N GLY A 98 8.05 -5.62 0.67
CA GLY A 98 7.56 -5.00 1.89
C GLY A 98 6.75 -5.98 2.73
N ARG A 99 6.56 -5.64 4.00
CA ARG A 99 5.87 -6.51 4.95
C ARG A 99 4.35 -6.31 4.86
N ALA A 100 3.62 -7.41 4.99
CA ALA A 100 2.17 -7.43 5.17
C ALA A 100 1.88 -7.72 6.65
N TYR A 101 1.15 -6.81 7.30
CA TYR A 101 0.74 -6.95 8.68
C TYR A 101 -0.77 -7.17 8.74
N PHE A 102 -1.13 -8.30 9.34
CA PHE A 102 -2.50 -8.69 9.58
C PHE A 102 -2.87 -8.22 10.98
N THR A 103 -3.56 -7.09 11.09
CA THR A 103 -3.85 -6.46 12.38
C THR A 103 -5.36 -6.33 12.59
N ASN A 104 -5.78 -6.23 13.85
CA ASN A 104 -7.07 -5.64 14.21
C ASN A 104 -6.81 -4.20 14.70
N THR A 105 -7.86 -3.37 14.73
CA THR A 105 -7.76 -1.94 15.09
C THR A 105 -7.03 -1.69 16.42
N MET A 106 -7.10 -2.64 17.36
CA MET A 106 -6.47 -2.56 18.68
C MET A 106 -4.96 -2.90 18.67
N SER A 107 -4.47 -3.70 17.72
CA SER A 107 -3.06 -4.13 17.68
C SER A 107 -2.19 -3.36 16.68
N LEU A 108 -2.81 -2.59 15.76
CA LEU A 108 -2.11 -1.83 14.72
C LEU A 108 -1.01 -0.91 15.29
N GLY A 109 -1.34 -0.11 16.31
CA GLY A 109 -0.40 0.85 16.90
C GLY A 109 0.81 0.18 17.55
N GLN A 110 0.61 -0.93 18.25
CA GLN A 110 1.69 -1.68 18.90
C GLN A 110 2.64 -2.31 17.88
N PHE A 111 2.12 -2.84 16.76
CA PHE A 111 2.97 -3.40 15.71
C PHE A 111 3.80 -2.34 14.98
N ILE A 112 3.21 -1.18 14.64
CA ILE A 112 3.93 -0.07 14.00
C ILE A 112 5.10 0.39 14.88
N LEU A 113 4.83 0.61 16.17
CA LEU A 113 5.84 1.06 17.12
C LEU A 113 6.97 0.04 17.27
N MET A 114 6.63 -1.25 17.40
CA MET A 114 7.63 -2.32 17.54
C MET A 114 8.49 -2.49 16.29
N ASP A 115 7.94 -2.39 15.08
CA ASP A 115 8.72 -2.47 13.84
C ASP A 115 9.66 -1.27 13.68
N PHE A 116 9.16 -0.06 13.97
CA PHE A 116 9.96 1.16 13.96
C PHE A 116 11.12 1.09 14.96
N LEU A 117 10.86 0.66 16.19
CA LEU A 117 11.88 0.50 17.23
C LEU A 117 12.92 -0.57 16.87
N LYS A 118 12.51 -1.71 16.31
CA LYS A 118 13.44 -2.76 15.82
C LYS A 118 14.36 -2.28 14.71
N ARG A 119 13.92 -1.33 13.88
CA ARG A 119 14.75 -0.72 12.83
C ARG A 119 15.73 0.32 13.37
N LYS A 120 15.36 1.07 14.42
CA LYS A 120 16.30 1.97 15.11
C LYS A 120 17.36 1.24 15.93
N THR A 121 17.07 0.03 16.44
CA THR A 121 18.04 -0.75 17.23
C THR A 121 19.11 -1.45 16.42
N LYS A 122 18.95 -1.57 15.09
CA LYS A 122 20.07 -1.89 14.19
C LYS A 122 20.92 -0.64 13.97
N SER A 123 21.55 -0.15 15.03
CA SER A 123 22.75 0.67 14.90
C SER A 123 23.85 -0.23 14.35
N VAL A 124 24.56 0.30 13.36
CA VAL A 124 25.72 -0.29 12.69
C VAL A 124 26.73 -0.76 13.73
N SER A 125 27.20 -2.00 13.56
CA SER A 125 28.51 -2.47 14.03
C SER A 125 29.43 -2.56 12.82
#